data_AF-W1WJS0-F1
#
_entry.id   AF-W1WJS0-F1
#
_cell.length_a   1.000
_cell.length_b   1.000
_cell.length_c   1.000
_cell.angle_alpha   90.00
_cell.angle_beta   90.00
_cell.angle_gamma   90.00
#
_symmetry.space_group_name_H-M   'P 1'
#
loop_
_entity.id
_entity.type
_entity.pdbx_description
1 polymer ?
#
loop_
_entity_poly.entity_id
_entity_poly.type
_entity_poly.pdbx_seq_one_letter_code
_entity_poly.pdbx_strand_id
1 'polypeptide(L)'
;AKECRIGTNPLIVAIPSTPITMVDMSMSMFSYGMLEVNRLAGRQLPVDGGFDDEGNLTKEPGVIEKNRRILPMGYWKGSGMSIVLDMIATLLSDGASVAEVTQDNSDEYGISQIFIAIEVDKLIDGPTRDAKLQRIMDYVTTAERADENQAIRLPGHEFTTLLAENRRNGITVDDSVWAKIQAL
;
A
#
# COMPACT_ATOMS: atom_id res chain seq x y z
N ALA A 1 -9.61 -14.66 -12.38
CA ALA A 1 -8.70 -15.54 -13.14
C ALA A 1 -7.67 -16.14 -12.18
N LYS A 2 -7.00 -17.24 -12.55
CA LYS A 2 -5.89 -17.83 -11.75
C LYS A 2 -4.50 -17.42 -12.25
N GLU A 3 -4.41 -16.99 -13.50
CA GLU A 3 -3.19 -16.46 -14.11
C GLU A 3 -3.07 -14.96 -13.81
N CYS A 4 -1.86 -14.51 -13.50
CA CYS A 4 -1.57 -13.10 -13.24
C CYS A 4 -1.58 -12.32 -14.56
N ARG A 5 -2.51 -11.38 -14.71
CA ARG A 5 -2.66 -10.53 -15.91
C ARG A 5 -2.90 -9.06 -15.58
N ILE A 6 -2.76 -8.67 -14.30
CA ILE A 6 -2.94 -7.31 -13.80
C ILE A 6 -1.82 -7.00 -12.80
N GLY A 7 -1.45 -5.73 -12.70
CA GLY A 7 -0.42 -5.27 -11.78
C GLY A 7 -0.95 -5.02 -10.36
N THR A 8 -0.03 -4.83 -9.42
CA THR A 8 -0.33 -4.38 -8.05
C THR A 8 -0.67 -2.88 -8.00
N ASN A 9 -0.28 -2.12 -9.03
CA ASN A 9 -0.63 -0.73 -9.35
C ASN A 9 -0.98 0.14 -8.13
N PRO A 10 -0.01 0.42 -7.22
CA PRO A 10 -0.28 1.16 -6.00
C PRO A 10 -0.91 2.53 -6.26
N LEU A 11 -1.85 2.92 -5.40
CA LEU A 11 -2.48 4.23 -5.41
C LEU A 11 -2.13 4.99 -4.14
N ILE A 12 -1.57 6.19 -4.32
CA ILE A 12 -1.16 7.07 -3.23
C ILE A 12 -2.03 8.31 -3.25
N VAL A 13 -2.55 8.70 -2.08
CA VAL A 13 -3.26 9.96 -1.87
C VAL A 13 -2.81 10.56 -0.55
N ALA A 14 -2.15 11.73 -0.60
CA ALA A 14 -1.67 12.46 0.56
C ALA A 14 -2.43 13.78 0.73
N ILE A 15 -2.87 14.05 1.95
CA ILE A 15 -3.60 15.27 2.32
C ILE A 15 -2.72 16.11 3.25
N PRO A 16 -2.57 17.43 3.00
CA PRO A 16 -1.74 18.33 3.81
C PRO A 16 -2.43 18.70 5.14
N SER A 17 -2.80 17.69 5.93
CA SER A 17 -3.27 17.85 7.31
C SER A 17 -2.10 17.86 8.29
N THR A 18 -2.39 18.10 9.58
CA THR A 18 -1.41 18.03 10.67
C THR A 18 -1.85 16.99 11.71
N PRO A 19 -1.18 15.82 11.82
CA PRO A 19 -0.15 15.28 10.92
C PRO A 19 -0.67 15.00 9.50
N ILE A 20 0.23 14.75 8.55
CA ILE A 20 -0.14 14.36 7.17
C ILE A 20 -0.97 13.08 7.22
N THR A 21 -2.15 13.11 6.60
CA THR A 21 -3.00 11.93 6.40
C THR A 21 -2.75 11.40 5.01
N MET A 22 -2.34 10.14 4.88
CA MET A 22 -1.93 9.58 3.60
C MET A 22 -2.28 8.11 3.51
N VAL A 23 -2.77 7.69 2.35
CA VAL A 23 -2.84 6.28 1.97
C VAL A 23 -1.76 5.98 0.95
N ASP A 24 -1.10 4.85 1.12
CA ASP A 24 -0.23 4.20 0.13
C ASP A 24 -0.63 2.73 0.12
N MET A 25 -1.45 2.35 -0.86
CA MET A 25 -2.09 1.04 -0.90
C MET A 25 -1.83 0.32 -2.22
N SER A 26 -1.49 -0.96 -2.12
CA SER A 26 -1.48 -1.86 -3.27
C SER A 26 -2.91 -2.25 -3.65
N MET A 27 -3.14 -2.55 -4.92
CA MET A 27 -4.40 -3.14 -5.39
C MET A 27 -4.52 -4.62 -5.02
N SER A 28 -3.44 -5.25 -4.54
CA SER A 28 -3.49 -6.50 -3.78
C SER A 28 -3.68 -6.23 -2.28
N MET A 29 -4.35 -7.15 -1.58
CA MET A 29 -4.71 -6.98 -0.17
C MET A 29 -3.48 -6.82 0.74
N PHE A 30 -2.37 -7.43 0.33
CA PHE A 30 -1.02 -7.16 0.81
C PHE A 30 -0.11 -6.96 -0.40
N SER A 31 0.91 -6.10 -0.32
CA SER A 31 1.98 -6.09 -1.33
C SER A 31 2.95 -7.26 -1.09
N TYR A 32 3.73 -7.65 -2.10
CA TYR A 32 4.77 -8.68 -1.89
C TYR A 32 5.78 -8.28 -0.80
N GLY A 33 6.14 -6.99 -0.70
CA GLY A 33 6.97 -6.50 0.40
C GLY A 33 6.31 -6.71 1.77
N MET A 34 4.99 -6.49 1.89
CA MET A 34 4.27 -6.77 3.13
C MET A 34 4.13 -8.27 3.42
N LEU A 35 4.03 -9.13 2.40
CA LEU A 35 4.10 -10.59 2.59
C LEU A 35 5.45 -10.99 3.19
N GLU A 36 6.55 -10.47 2.62
CA GLU A 36 7.91 -10.72 3.10
C GLU A 36 8.10 -10.24 4.54
N VAL A 37 7.64 -9.03 4.88
CA VAL A 37 7.70 -8.50 6.26
C VAL A 37 6.98 -9.43 7.25
N ASN A 38 5.81 -9.97 6.89
CA ASN A 38 5.09 -10.92 7.75
C ASN A 38 5.81 -12.27 7.86
N ARG A 39 6.40 -12.76 6.76
CA ARG A 39 7.20 -13.99 6.73
C ARG A 39 8.45 -13.88 7.60
N LEU A 40 9.21 -12.78 7.48
CA LEU A 40 10.40 -12.52 8.29
C LEU A 40 10.05 -12.38 9.78
N ALA A 41 8.91 -11.76 10.08
CA ALA A 41 8.37 -11.70 11.44
C ALA A 41 7.78 -13.03 11.95
N GLY A 42 7.79 -14.11 11.15
CA GLY A 42 7.32 -15.44 11.54
C GLY A 42 5.82 -15.50 11.85
N ARG A 43 5.00 -14.63 11.24
CA ARG A 43 3.56 -14.52 11.55
C ARG A 43 2.66 -14.73 10.32
N GLN A 44 1.46 -15.22 10.58
CA GLN A 44 0.38 -15.33 9.59
C GLN A 44 -0.22 -13.96 9.27
N LEU A 45 -0.85 -13.81 8.11
CA LEU A 45 -1.56 -12.58 7.76
C LEU A 45 -2.81 -12.40 8.65
N PRO A 46 -3.18 -11.16 9.01
CA PRO A 46 -4.36 -10.93 9.84
C PRO A 46 -5.68 -11.26 9.10
N VAL A 47 -5.70 -11.07 7.78
CA VAL A 47 -6.81 -11.38 6.87
C VAL A 47 -6.30 -12.19 5.69
N ASP A 48 -7.20 -12.71 4.87
CA ASP A 48 -6.84 -13.50 3.69
C ASP A 48 -5.98 -12.68 2.72
N GLY A 49 -4.85 -13.24 2.31
CA GLY A 49 -3.87 -12.54 1.46
C GLY A 49 -3.80 -13.05 0.04
N GLY A 50 -4.34 -14.24 -0.23
CA GLY A 50 -4.27 -14.89 -1.53
C GLY A 50 -5.01 -16.21 -1.55
N PHE A 51 -4.73 -16.99 -2.58
CA PHE A 51 -5.27 -18.32 -2.76
C PHE A 51 -4.15 -19.36 -2.68
N ASP A 52 -4.42 -20.52 -2.08
CA ASP A 52 -3.54 -21.67 -2.11
C ASP A 52 -3.51 -22.34 -3.51
N ASP A 53 -2.75 -23.44 -3.61
CA ASP A 53 -2.58 -24.18 -4.87
C ASP A 53 -3.89 -24.87 -5.30
N GLU A 54 -4.79 -25.15 -4.35
CA GLU A 54 -6.13 -25.70 -4.54
C GLU A 54 -7.19 -24.64 -4.88
N GLY A 55 -6.90 -23.36 -4.64
CA GLY A 55 -7.77 -22.21 -4.91
C GLY A 55 -8.65 -21.74 -3.76
N ASN A 56 -8.40 -22.18 -2.53
CA ASN A 56 -9.05 -21.65 -1.33
C ASN A 56 -8.28 -20.44 -0.80
N LEU A 57 -8.95 -19.58 -0.03
CA LEU A 57 -8.32 -18.42 0.60
C LEU A 57 -7.29 -18.88 1.65
N THR A 58 -6.15 -18.21 1.68
CA THR A 58 -5.07 -18.50 2.63
C THR A 58 -4.50 -17.22 3.25
N LYS A 59 -3.94 -17.38 4.46
CA LYS A 59 -3.25 -16.35 5.23
C LYS A 59 -1.73 -16.59 5.28
N GLU A 60 -1.23 -17.63 4.64
CA GLU A 60 0.19 -18.01 4.68
C GLU A 60 1.01 -17.20 3.66
N PRO A 61 1.92 -16.30 4.09
CA PRO A 61 2.67 -15.45 3.15
C PRO A 61 3.46 -16.25 2.10
N GLY A 62 4.15 -17.31 2.54
CA GLY A 62 5.02 -18.09 1.66
C GLY A 62 4.28 -18.86 0.54
N VAL A 63 3.04 -19.31 0.80
CA VAL A 63 2.20 -19.96 -0.23
C VAL A 63 1.84 -18.96 -1.33
N ILE A 64 1.45 -17.74 -0.91
CA ILE A 64 1.04 -16.67 -1.82
C ILE A 64 2.23 -16.16 -2.64
N GLU A 65 3.40 -15.99 -2.01
CA GLU A 65 4.65 -15.63 -2.68
C GLU A 65 5.02 -16.65 -3.78
N LYS A 66 4.87 -17.95 -3.49
CA LYS A 66 5.22 -19.04 -4.40
C LYS A 66 4.32 -19.11 -5.64
N ASN A 67 3.00 -19.10 -5.45
CA ASN A 67 2.07 -19.31 -6.54
C ASN A 67 1.60 -18.01 -7.21
N ARG A 68 1.94 -16.85 -6.62
CA ARG A 68 1.60 -15.50 -7.06
C ARG A 68 0.10 -15.22 -7.15
N ARG A 69 -0.74 -16.07 -6.52
CA ARG A 69 -2.20 -15.90 -6.50
C ARG A 69 -2.62 -14.97 -5.38
N ILE A 70 -2.08 -13.76 -5.40
CA ILE A 70 -2.37 -12.73 -4.40
C ILE A 70 -3.82 -12.24 -4.52
N LEU A 71 -4.48 -12.02 -3.38
CA LEU A 71 -5.88 -11.60 -3.35
C LEU A 71 -5.98 -10.12 -3.70
N PRO A 72 -6.78 -9.71 -4.70
CA PRO A 72 -7.04 -8.30 -4.93
C PRO A 72 -7.79 -7.67 -3.76
N MET A 73 -7.39 -6.46 -3.35
CA MET A 73 -8.05 -5.72 -2.28
C MET A 73 -9.53 -5.51 -2.64
N GLY A 74 -10.44 -5.92 -1.75
CA GLY A 74 -11.88 -5.79 -2.02
C GLY A 74 -12.34 -6.56 -3.26
N TYR A 75 -11.68 -7.67 -3.58
CA TYR A 75 -12.03 -8.60 -4.67
C TYR A 75 -12.09 -7.90 -6.04
N TRP A 76 -13.27 -7.87 -6.69
CA TRP A 76 -13.43 -7.26 -8.01
C TRP A 76 -13.15 -5.75 -8.01
N LYS A 77 -13.21 -5.08 -6.85
CA LYS A 77 -12.94 -3.63 -6.75
C LYS A 77 -11.46 -3.32 -6.98
N GLY A 78 -10.54 -3.96 -6.25
CA GLY A 78 -9.10 -3.77 -6.43
C GLY A 78 -8.63 -4.26 -7.80
N SER A 79 -9.20 -5.37 -8.29
CA SER A 79 -8.95 -5.87 -9.65
C SER A 79 -9.35 -4.83 -10.71
N GLY A 80 -10.56 -4.28 -10.63
CA GLY A 80 -11.02 -3.24 -11.56
C GLY A 80 -10.24 -1.94 -11.44
N MET A 81 -9.89 -1.52 -10.22
CA MET A 81 -9.09 -0.31 -9.98
C MET A 81 -7.67 -0.45 -10.58
N SER A 82 -7.02 -1.60 -10.42
CA SER A 82 -5.72 -1.87 -11.02
C SER A 82 -5.74 -1.68 -12.55
N ILE A 83 -6.76 -2.19 -13.22
CA ILE A 83 -6.90 -2.09 -14.69
C ILE A 83 -7.04 -0.63 -15.13
N VAL A 84 -7.90 0.16 -14.48
CA VAL A 84 -8.09 1.56 -14.90
C VAL A 84 -6.88 2.44 -14.58
N LEU A 85 -6.13 2.15 -13.52
CA LEU A 85 -4.86 2.82 -13.23
C LEU A 85 -3.81 2.53 -14.30
N ASP A 86 -3.71 1.27 -14.75
CA ASP A 86 -2.83 0.87 -15.86
C ASP A 86 -3.18 1.63 -17.15
N MET A 87 -4.47 1.70 -17.49
CA MET A 87 -4.96 2.44 -18.66
C MET A 87 -4.60 3.93 -18.58
N ILE A 88 -4.79 4.58 -17.43
CA ILE A 88 -4.47 6.01 -17.27
C ILE A 88 -2.96 6.23 -17.41
N ALA A 89 -2.15 5.41 -16.74
CA ALA A 89 -0.69 5.53 -16.79
C ALA A 89 -0.15 5.32 -18.22
N THR A 90 -0.64 4.29 -18.91
CA THR A 90 -0.29 3.98 -20.30
C THR A 90 -0.67 5.14 -21.23
N LEU A 91 -1.94 5.56 -21.22
CA LEU A 91 -2.45 6.54 -22.18
C LEU A 91 -1.87 7.95 -21.99
N LEU A 92 -1.70 8.41 -20.75
CA LEU A 92 -1.21 9.78 -20.50
C LEU A 92 0.30 9.91 -20.68
N SER A 93 1.05 8.82 -20.57
CA SER A 93 2.50 8.82 -20.77
C SER A 93 2.93 8.41 -22.18
N ASP A 94 2.03 7.83 -22.98
CA ASP A 94 2.35 7.11 -24.22
C ASP A 94 3.44 6.03 -23.98
N GLY A 95 3.42 5.43 -22.79
CA GLY A 95 4.37 4.43 -22.32
C GLY A 95 3.79 3.02 -22.24
N ALA A 96 4.58 2.09 -21.73
CA ALA A 96 4.21 0.68 -21.66
C ALA A 96 3.13 0.41 -20.59
N SER A 97 2.16 -0.44 -20.93
CA SER A 97 1.18 -1.01 -20.00
C SER A 97 1.73 -2.23 -19.26
N VAL A 98 1.02 -2.73 -18.25
CA VAL A 98 1.35 -4.01 -17.60
C VAL A 98 1.49 -5.14 -18.62
N ALA A 99 0.64 -5.17 -19.64
CA ALA A 99 0.70 -6.21 -20.67
C ALA A 99 1.99 -6.15 -21.50
N GLU A 100 2.40 -4.95 -21.92
CA GLU A 100 3.61 -4.72 -22.70
C GLU A 100 4.86 -5.03 -21.88
N VAL A 101 4.94 -4.52 -20.64
CA VAL A 101 6.05 -4.84 -19.71
C VAL A 101 6.16 -6.35 -19.48
N THR A 102 5.05 -7.06 -19.30
CA THR A 102 5.07 -8.51 -19.02
C THR A 102 5.48 -9.34 -20.24
N GLN A 103 5.16 -8.88 -21.46
CA GLN A 103 5.37 -9.65 -22.69
C GLN A 103 6.72 -9.35 -23.35
N ASP A 104 7.14 -8.08 -23.31
CA ASP A 104 8.25 -7.59 -24.13
C ASP A 104 9.53 -7.35 -23.32
N ASN A 105 9.44 -7.26 -21.99
CA ASN A 105 10.60 -7.08 -21.11
C ASN A 105 10.98 -8.39 -20.41
N SER A 106 12.27 -8.51 -20.04
CA SER A 106 12.77 -9.66 -19.29
C SER A 106 12.47 -9.59 -17.79
N ASP A 107 12.13 -8.40 -17.29
CA ASP A 107 11.88 -8.11 -15.87
C ASP A 107 11.03 -6.82 -15.73
N GLU A 108 10.75 -6.40 -14.49
CA GLU A 108 9.95 -5.23 -14.15
C GLU A 108 10.74 -3.91 -14.35
N TYR A 109 10.84 -3.46 -15.60
CA TYR A 109 11.36 -2.13 -15.95
C TYR A 109 10.56 -1.52 -17.10
N GLY A 110 10.78 -0.22 -17.38
CA GLY A 110 10.04 0.50 -18.42
C GLY A 110 8.57 0.77 -18.06
N ILE A 111 8.24 0.79 -16.78
CA ILE A 111 6.87 1.00 -16.28
C ILE A 111 6.41 2.46 -16.44
N SER A 112 5.10 2.65 -16.51
CA SER A 112 4.45 3.97 -16.58
C SER A 112 3.97 4.46 -15.20
N GLN A 113 4.14 5.75 -14.91
CA GLN A 113 3.80 6.36 -13.61
C GLN A 113 3.09 7.71 -13.79
N ILE A 114 2.20 8.06 -12.86
CA ILE A 114 1.45 9.31 -12.87
C ILE A 114 1.64 10.06 -11.56
N PHE A 115 1.87 11.36 -11.67
CA PHE A 115 2.03 12.27 -10.53
C PHE A 115 1.02 13.42 -10.65
N ILE A 116 0.26 13.66 -9.60
CA ILE A 116 -0.75 14.71 -9.54
C ILE A 116 -0.49 15.57 -8.30
N ALA A 117 -0.51 16.89 -8.47
CA ALA A 117 -0.46 17.86 -7.38
C ALA A 117 -1.61 18.85 -7.55
N ILE A 118 -2.31 19.15 -6.45
CA ILE A 118 -3.47 20.05 -6.43
C ILE A 118 -3.22 21.15 -5.40
N GLU A 119 -3.27 22.41 -5.84
CA GLU A 119 -3.09 23.57 -4.97
C GLU A 119 -4.35 23.84 -4.15
N VAL A 120 -4.25 23.74 -2.81
CA VAL A 120 -5.40 23.85 -1.89
C VAL A 120 -5.64 25.29 -1.42
N ASP A 121 -4.58 26.05 -1.19
CA ASP A 121 -4.66 27.38 -0.54
C ASP A 121 -5.37 28.45 -1.39
N LYS A 122 -5.55 28.19 -2.70
CA LYS A 122 -6.37 29.02 -3.58
C LYS A 122 -7.87 28.72 -3.50
N LEU A 123 -8.25 27.59 -2.91
CA LEU A 123 -9.62 27.07 -2.88
C LEU A 123 -10.27 27.25 -1.50
N ILE A 124 -9.46 27.36 -0.43
CA ILE A 124 -9.91 27.49 0.95
C ILE A 124 -8.85 28.22 1.78
N ASP A 125 -9.28 29.10 2.69
CA ASP A 125 -8.37 29.78 3.61
C ASP A 125 -7.77 28.82 4.65
N GLY A 126 -6.53 29.10 5.06
CA GLY A 126 -5.78 28.27 6.02
C GLY A 126 -6.54 27.95 7.32
N PRO A 127 -7.09 28.95 8.04
CA PRO A 127 -7.84 28.69 9.27
C PRO A 127 -9.05 27.77 9.07
N THR A 128 -9.83 27.97 8.01
CA THR A 128 -10.98 27.11 7.72
C THR A 128 -10.55 25.71 7.29
N ARG A 129 -9.48 25.60 6.49
CA ARG A 129 -8.88 24.31 6.09
C ARG A 129 -8.48 23.51 7.33
N ASP A 130 -7.72 24.11 8.23
CA ASP A 130 -7.19 23.45 9.42
C ASP A 130 -8.34 23.04 10.36
N ALA A 131 -9.32 23.92 10.59
CA ALA A 131 -10.49 23.61 11.41
C ALA A 131 -11.33 22.45 10.83
N LYS A 132 -11.54 22.42 9.50
CA LYS A 132 -12.29 21.34 8.85
C LYS A 132 -11.55 20.01 8.89
N LEU A 133 -10.24 20.02 8.62
CA LEU A 133 -9.41 18.81 8.70
C LEU A 133 -9.35 18.29 10.14
N GLN A 134 -9.16 19.17 11.13
CA GLN A 134 -9.18 18.77 12.54
C GLN A 134 -10.50 18.11 12.92
N ARG A 135 -11.63 18.71 12.50
CA ARG A 135 -12.95 18.12 12.74
C ARG A 135 -13.10 16.72 12.14
N ILE A 136 -12.56 16.47 10.95
CA ILE A 136 -12.59 15.13 10.33
C ILE A 136 -11.73 14.14 11.13
N MET A 137 -10.51 14.55 11.50
CA MET A 137 -9.58 13.70 12.25
C MET A 137 -10.13 13.34 13.64
N ASP A 138 -10.67 14.32 14.35
CA ASP A 138 -11.32 14.12 15.65
C ASP A 138 -12.53 13.21 15.50
N TYR A 139 -13.37 13.43 14.48
CA TYR A 139 -14.57 12.62 14.28
C TYR A 139 -14.26 11.13 14.07
N VAL A 140 -13.18 10.81 13.34
CA VAL A 140 -12.72 9.42 13.18
C VAL A 140 -12.11 8.88 14.47
N THR A 141 -11.24 9.63 15.13
CA THR A 141 -10.46 9.12 16.29
C THR A 141 -11.28 9.02 17.58
N THR A 142 -12.40 9.74 17.66
CA THR A 142 -13.37 9.70 18.76
C THR A 142 -14.49 8.67 18.57
N ALA A 143 -14.50 7.93 17.46
CA ALA A 143 -15.48 6.87 17.25
C ALA A 143 -15.40 5.78 18.33
N GLU A 144 -16.52 5.12 18.59
CA GLU A 144 -16.60 3.99 19.52
C GLU A 144 -15.65 2.88 19.07
N ARG A 145 -14.79 2.44 19.98
CA ARG A 145 -13.74 1.47 19.67
C ARG A 145 -14.31 0.06 19.66
N ALA A 146 -13.93 -0.73 18.66
CA ALA A 146 -14.23 -2.17 18.64
C ALA A 146 -13.44 -2.95 19.70
N ASP A 147 -12.25 -2.45 20.08
CA ASP A 147 -11.44 -2.92 21.20
C ASP A 147 -11.02 -1.70 22.02
N GLU A 148 -11.46 -1.63 23.28
CA GLU A 148 -11.19 -0.51 24.19
C GLU A 148 -9.68 -0.23 24.34
N ASN A 149 -8.84 -1.27 24.21
CA ASN A 149 -7.38 -1.21 24.34
C ASN A 149 -6.67 -0.77 23.07
N GLN A 150 -7.35 -0.67 21.93
CA GLN A 150 -6.77 -0.26 20.65
C GLN A 150 -7.31 1.11 20.22
N ALA A 151 -6.43 2.10 20.18
CA ALA A 151 -6.78 3.41 19.65
C ALA A 151 -7.05 3.35 18.14
N ILE A 152 -8.09 4.06 17.68
CA ILE A 152 -8.34 4.27 16.25
C ILE A 152 -7.22 5.14 15.68
N ARG A 153 -6.68 4.75 14.53
CA ARG A 153 -5.59 5.45 13.85
C ARG A 153 -6.06 5.95 12.50
N LEU A 154 -5.59 7.14 12.12
CA LEU A 154 -5.73 7.68 10.78
C LEU A 154 -4.60 7.14 9.89
N PRO A 155 -4.85 6.97 8.58
CA PRO A 155 -3.86 6.39 7.68
C PRO A 155 -2.64 7.32 7.52
N GLY A 156 -1.45 6.75 7.66
CA GLY A 156 -0.17 7.45 7.53
C GLY A 156 0.30 8.20 8.78
N HIS A 157 -0.53 8.29 9.83
CA HIS A 157 -0.15 8.98 11.07
C HIS A 157 0.94 8.22 11.84
N GLU A 158 1.06 6.91 11.61
CA GLU A 158 2.12 6.05 12.11
C GLU A 158 3.52 6.54 11.71
N PHE A 159 3.68 7.15 10.52
CA PHE A 159 4.99 7.61 10.05
C PHE A 159 5.59 8.69 10.95
N THR A 160 4.77 9.57 11.53
CA THR A 160 5.24 10.59 12.49
C THR A 160 5.82 9.94 13.74
N THR A 161 5.15 8.90 14.23
CA THR A 161 5.56 8.20 15.46
C THR A 161 6.80 7.33 15.21
N LEU A 162 6.79 6.56 14.12
CA LEU A 162 7.92 5.71 13.71
C LEU A 162 9.18 6.53 13.42
N LEU A 163 9.05 7.68 12.76
CA LEU A 163 10.19 8.58 12.53
C LEU A 163 10.77 9.11 13.85
N ALA A 164 9.93 9.56 14.77
CA ALA A 164 10.38 10.05 16.07
C ALA A 164 11.06 8.95 16.90
N GLU A 165 10.52 7.74 16.85
CA GLU A 165 11.09 6.57 17.53
C GLU A 165 12.44 6.18 16.94
N ASN A 166 12.53 5.99 15.62
CA ASN A 166 13.76 5.58 14.95
C ASN A 166 14.89 6.61 15.11
N ARG A 167 14.58 7.92 15.08
CA ARG A 167 15.59 8.96 15.31
C ARG A 167 16.13 8.98 16.73
N ARG A 168 15.32 8.55 17.70
CA ARG A 168 15.71 8.52 19.12
C ARG A 168 16.40 7.22 19.51
N ASN A 169 15.92 6.10 19.00
CA ASN A 169 16.29 4.76 19.44
C ASN A 169 17.22 4.03 18.44
N GLY A 170 17.42 4.59 17.24
CA GLY A 170 18.08 3.90 16.12
C GLY A 170 17.07 3.21 15.21
N ILE A 171 17.52 2.79 14.03
CA ILE A 171 16.70 2.06 13.03
C ILE A 171 16.94 0.57 13.22
N THR A 172 15.89 -0.18 13.56
CA THR A 172 15.93 -1.64 13.59
C THR A 172 15.85 -2.19 12.18
N VAL A 173 16.79 -3.07 11.82
CA VAL A 173 16.83 -3.78 10.53
C VAL A 173 16.82 -5.28 10.82
N ASP A 174 16.09 -6.05 10.04
CA ASP A 174 16.09 -7.52 10.13
C ASP A 174 17.51 -8.07 9.87
N ASP A 175 17.97 -8.98 10.73
CA ASP A 175 19.34 -9.51 10.67
C ASP A 175 19.63 -10.21 9.33
N SER A 176 18.65 -10.90 8.75
CA SER A 176 18.82 -11.60 7.48
C SER A 176 18.90 -10.63 6.30
N VAL A 177 18.15 -9.53 6.34
CA VAL A 177 18.22 -8.45 5.36
C VAL A 177 19.56 -7.72 5.47
N TRP A 178 20.02 -7.41 6.68
CA TRP A 178 21.32 -6.76 6.89
C TRP A 178 22.48 -7.63 6.42
N ALA A 179 22.46 -8.94 6.72
CA ALA A 179 23.45 -9.88 6.23
C ALA A 179 23.49 -9.95 4.70
N LYS A 180 22.32 -9.89 4.04
CA LYS A 180 22.22 -9.85 2.57
C LYS A 180 22.85 -8.60 1.98
N ILE A 181 22.70 -7.44 2.62
CA ILE A 181 23.33 -6.17 2.21
C ILE A 181 24.85 -6.23 2.35
N GLN A 182 25.35 -6.77 3.48
CA GLN A 182 26.80 -6.93 3.72
C GLN A 182 27.49 -7.90 2.74
N ALA A 183 26.72 -8.75 2.07
CA ALA A 183 27.22 -9.73 1.11
C ALA A 183 27.26 -9.22 -0.34
N LEU A 184 26.79 -7.99 -0.61
CA LEU A 184 26.89 -7.31 -1.91
C LEU A 184 28.31 -6.81 -2.18
#